data_AF-A0AAU1J5F6-F1
#
_entry.id   AF-A0AAU1J5F6-F1
#
_cell.length_a   1.000
_cell.length_b   1.000
_cell.length_c   1.000
_cell.angle_alpha   90.00
_cell.angle_beta   90.00
_cell.angle_gamma   90.00
#
_symmetry.space_group_name_H-M   'P 1'
#
loop_
_entity.id
_entity.type
_entity.pdbx_description
1 polymer ?
#
loop_
_entity_poly.entity_id
_entity_poly.type
_entity_poly.pdbx_seq_one_letter_code
_entity_poly.pdbx_strand_id
1 'polypeptide(L)'
;MNSPNSPDSLIRSVAESIARRIADQTRPVRSLASVVKLVENDEADEALDDLAHVIEFFRISVHRAEYDQLVAAAQQLDAMDSLTNLNVEQFVAEQP
;
A
#
# COMPACT_ATOMS: atom_id res chain seq x y z
N MET A 1 -12.23 12.49 -11.53
CA MET A 1 -12.04 11.03 -11.66
C MET A 1 -10.55 10.82 -11.78
N ASN A 2 -9.92 10.21 -10.77
CA ASN A 2 -8.50 9.90 -10.84
C ASN A 2 -8.28 8.77 -11.85
N SER A 3 -7.23 8.92 -12.67
CA SER A 3 -6.86 7.92 -13.67
C SER A 3 -6.59 6.58 -12.98
N PRO A 4 -6.95 5.43 -13.57
CA PRO A 4 -6.77 4.11 -12.94
C PRO A 4 -5.30 3.77 -12.62
N ASN A 5 -4.35 4.49 -13.24
CA ASN A 5 -2.92 4.36 -13.00
C ASN A 5 -2.32 5.52 -12.20
N SER A 6 -3.15 6.40 -11.62
CA SER A 6 -2.66 7.45 -10.71
C SER A 6 -2.13 6.83 -9.41
N PRO A 7 -1.22 7.51 -8.70
CA PRO A 7 -0.72 7.04 -7.41
C PRO A 7 -1.85 6.69 -6.44
N ASP A 8 -2.85 7.58 -6.31
CA ASP A 8 -4.05 7.38 -5.50
C ASP A 8 -4.75 6.06 -5.79
N SER A 9 -5.02 5.79 -7.07
CA SER A 9 -5.77 4.61 -7.50
C SER A 9 -4.99 3.34 -7.23
N LEU A 10 -3.67 3.38 -7.43
CA LEU A 10 -2.76 2.26 -7.15
C LEU A 10 -2.68 1.97 -5.64
N ILE A 11 -2.43 3.00 -4.82
CA ILE A 11 -2.32 2.86 -3.36
C ILE A 11 -3.65 2.35 -2.77
N ARG A 12 -4.78 2.94 -3.17
CA ARG A 12 -6.11 2.48 -2.74
C ARG A 12 -6.36 1.03 -3.14
N SER A 13 -6.09 0.68 -4.40
CA SER A 13 -6.30 -0.69 -4.90
C SER A 13 -5.52 -1.70 -4.08
N VAL A 14 -4.25 -1.40 -3.76
CA VAL A 14 -3.41 -2.27 -2.92
C VAL A 14 -3.95 -2.36 -1.50
N ALA A 15 -4.26 -1.23 -0.85
CA ALA A 15 -4.79 -1.21 0.51
C ALA A 15 -6.08 -2.02 0.63
N GLU A 16 -7.01 -1.86 -0.31
CA GLU A 16 -8.28 -2.62 -0.37
C GLU A 16 -8.07 -4.10 -0.69
N SER A 17 -7.12 -4.43 -1.57
CA SER A 17 -6.75 -5.82 -1.89
C SER A 17 -6.20 -6.54 -0.66
N ILE A 18 -5.27 -5.91 0.06
CA ILE A 18 -4.72 -6.42 1.31
C ILE A 18 -5.83 -6.58 2.35
N ALA A 19 -6.64 -5.53 2.57
CA ALA A 19 -7.70 -5.53 3.58
C ALA A 19 -8.73 -6.66 3.34
N ARG A 20 -9.06 -6.94 2.08
CA ARG A 20 -9.94 -8.07 1.72
C ARG A 20 -9.34 -9.43 2.09
N ARG A 21 -8.03 -9.62 1.91
CA ARG A 21 -7.36 -10.88 2.26
C ARG A 21 -7.26 -11.11 3.76
N ILE A 22 -7.03 -10.05 4.53
CA ILE A 22 -6.85 -10.13 5.98
C ILE A 22 -8.10 -9.67 6.74
N ALA A 23 -9.29 -9.82 6.15
CA ALA A 23 -10.55 -9.28 6.68
C ALA A 23 -10.87 -9.70 8.12
N ASP A 24 -10.40 -10.87 8.55
CA ASP A 24 -10.57 -11.37 9.92
C ASP A 24 -9.65 -10.68 10.95
N GLN A 25 -8.70 -9.84 10.52
CA GLN A 25 -7.74 -9.14 11.36
C GLN A 25 -8.16 -7.67 11.59
N THR A 26 -8.97 -7.42 12.62
CA THR A 26 -9.59 -6.11 12.88
C THR A 26 -8.59 -4.94 12.94
N ARG A 27 -7.39 -5.14 13.50
CA ARG A 27 -6.39 -4.07 13.67
C ARG A 27 -5.75 -3.65 12.33
N PRO A 28 -5.10 -4.55 11.56
CA PRO A 28 -4.59 -4.23 10.23
C PRO A 28 -5.64 -3.60 9.30
N VAL A 29 -6.85 -4.15 9.28
CA VAL A 29 -7.94 -3.65 8.42
C VAL A 29 -8.29 -2.20 8.77
N ARG A 30 -8.31 -1.84 10.06
CA ARG A 30 -8.58 -0.46 10.48
C ARG A 30 -7.45 0.49 10.06
N SER A 31 -6.19 0.06 10.11
CA SER A 31 -5.06 0.86 9.63
C SER A 31 -5.11 1.05 8.11
N LEU A 32 -5.41 0.01 7.35
CA LEU A 32 -5.59 0.09 5.89
C LEU A 32 -6.76 1.00 5.51
N ALA A 33 -7.83 1.03 6.31
CA ALA A 33 -8.92 1.99 6.11
C ALA A 33 -8.49 3.45 6.37
N SER A 34 -7.45 3.68 7.17
CA SER A 34 -6.85 5.02 7.36
C SER A 34 -6.08 5.43 6.11
N VAL A 35 -5.26 4.54 5.55
CA VAL A 35 -4.56 4.75 4.27
C VAL A 35 -5.54 5.15 3.16
N VAL A 36 -6.67 4.45 3.03
CA VAL A 36 -7.68 4.78 2.01
C VAL A 36 -8.23 6.20 2.20
N LYS A 37 -8.39 6.67 3.44
CA LYS A 37 -8.85 8.04 3.72
C LYS A 37 -7.81 9.10 3.37
N LEU A 38 -6.53 8.83 3.59
CA LEU A 38 -5.44 9.73 3.16
C LEU A 38 -5.50 9.90 1.64
N VAL A 39 -5.66 8.80 0.90
CA VAL A 39 -5.87 8.84 -0.56
C VAL A 39 -7.13 9.64 -0.94
N GLU A 40 -8.23 9.51 -0.19
CA GLU A 40 -9.46 10.31 -0.41
C GLU A 40 -9.27 11.81 -0.19
N ASN A 41 -8.26 12.20 0.59
CA ASN A 41 -7.89 13.58 0.86
C ASN A 41 -6.77 14.10 -0.06
N ASP A 42 -6.43 13.37 -1.13
CA ASP A 42 -5.32 13.67 -2.05
C ASP A 42 -3.93 13.67 -1.36
N GLU A 43 -3.79 12.97 -0.22
CA GLU A 43 -2.54 12.83 0.56
C GLU A 43 -1.80 11.53 0.16
N ALA A 44 -1.47 11.39 -1.13
CA ALA A 44 -0.93 10.16 -1.70
C ALA A 44 0.45 9.76 -1.15
N ASP A 45 1.33 10.74 -0.94
CA ASP A 45 2.68 10.52 -0.37
C ASP A 45 2.59 9.96 1.06
N GLU A 46 1.74 10.57 1.89
CA GLU A 46 1.51 10.13 3.27
C GLU A 46 0.79 8.77 3.29
N ALA A 47 -0.14 8.53 2.37
CA ALA A 47 -0.81 7.25 2.24
C ALA A 47 0.17 6.11 1.86
N LEU A 48 1.12 6.38 0.96
CA LEU A 48 2.15 5.41 0.60
C LEU A 48 3.06 5.08 1.79
N ASP A 49 3.49 6.11 2.52
CA ASP A 49 4.34 5.95 3.70
C ASP A 49 3.63 5.18 4.83
N ASP A 50 2.38 5.55 5.14
CA ASP A 50 1.57 4.86 6.14
C ASP A 50 1.29 3.40 5.72
N LEU A 51 1.02 3.16 4.44
CA LEU A 51 0.84 1.80 3.93
C LEU A 51 2.10 0.94 4.09
N ALA A 52 3.28 1.50 3.79
CA ALA A 52 4.55 0.81 3.98
C ALA A 52 4.79 0.49 5.47
N HIS A 53 4.48 1.43 6.36
CA HIS A 53 4.53 1.21 7.82
C HIS A 53 3.55 0.13 8.28
N VAL A 54 2.32 0.12 7.79
CA VAL A 54 1.32 -0.90 8.12
C VAL A 54 1.78 -2.29 7.69
N ILE A 55 2.36 -2.41 6.49
CA ILE A 55 2.92 -3.67 5.99
C ILE A 55 4.04 -4.16 6.89
N GLU A 56 5.00 -3.31 7.23
CA GLU A 56 6.14 -3.66 8.08
C GLU A 56 5.70 -4.03 9.50
N PHE A 57 4.88 -3.18 10.13
CA PHE A 57 4.48 -3.29 11.53
C PHE A 57 3.66 -4.56 11.77
N PHE A 58 2.70 -4.86 10.88
CA PHE A 58 1.87 -6.05 10.97
C PHE A 58 2.44 -7.26 10.22
N ARG A 59 3.61 -7.11 9.60
CA ARG A 59 4.29 -8.16 8.81
C ARG A 59 3.36 -8.77 7.76
N ILE A 60 2.63 -7.92 7.05
CA ILE A 60 1.59 -8.34 6.10
C ILE A 60 2.26 -8.82 4.82
N SER A 61 1.87 -10.01 4.34
CA SER A 61 2.34 -10.50 3.06
C SER A 61 1.74 -9.71 1.89
N VAL A 62 2.61 -9.24 1.01
CA VAL A 62 2.28 -8.48 -0.19
C VAL A 62 2.46 -9.39 -1.40
N HIS A 63 1.53 -9.38 -2.34
CA HIS A 63 1.71 -10.13 -3.58
C HIS A 63 2.59 -9.35 -4.55
N ARG A 64 3.30 -10.04 -5.44
CA ARG A 64 4.18 -9.37 -6.42
C ARG A 64 3.47 -8.26 -7.22
N ALA A 65 2.26 -8.53 -7.71
CA ALA A 65 1.48 -7.55 -8.45
C ALA A 65 1.14 -6.30 -7.62
N GLU A 66 0.90 -6.45 -6.32
CA GLU A 66 0.64 -5.32 -5.42
C GLU A 66 1.90 -4.52 -5.16
N TYR A 67 3.01 -5.20 -4.97
CA TYR A 67 4.30 -4.53 -4.83
C TYR A 67 4.67 -3.76 -6.09
N ASP A 68 4.46 -4.33 -7.27
CA ASP A 68 4.70 -3.64 -8.54
C ASP A 68 3.80 -2.38 -8.68
N GLN A 69 2.55 -2.43 -8.18
CA GLN A 69 1.67 -1.27 -8.10
C GLN A 69 2.19 -0.20 -7.11
N LEU A 70 2.69 -0.61 -5.95
CA LEU A 70 3.30 0.31 -4.98
C LEU A 70 4.55 0.96 -5.55
N VAL A 71 5.40 0.21 -6.25
CA VAL A 71 6.59 0.75 -6.93
C VAL A 71 6.18 1.76 -8.00
N ALA A 72 5.14 1.46 -8.81
CA ALA A 72 4.65 2.39 -9.82
C ALA A 72 4.05 3.68 -9.20
N ALA A 73 3.38 3.59 -8.05
CA ALA A 73 2.91 4.75 -7.32
C ALA A 73 4.08 5.56 -6.75
N ALA A 74 5.03 4.90 -6.07
CA ALA A 74 6.21 5.51 -5.49
C ALA A 74 7.09 6.22 -6.52
N GLN A 75 7.27 5.65 -7.71
CA GLN A 75 7.99 6.28 -8.81
C GLN A 75 7.31 7.56 -9.33
N GLN A 76 5.98 7.56 -9.42
CA GLN A 76 5.22 8.74 -9.86
C GLN A 76 5.24 9.86 -8.82
N LEU A 77 5.38 9.50 -7.55
CA LEU A 77 5.45 10.40 -6.40
C LEU A 77 6.88 10.84 -6.05
N ASP A 78 7.90 10.25 -6.68
CA ASP A 78 9.32 10.40 -6.27
C ASP A 78 9.58 9.99 -4.80
N ALA A 79 8.81 9.02 -4.30
CA ALA A 79 8.75 8.55 -2.91
C ALA A 79 9.17 7.07 -2.77
N MET A 80 10.15 6.64 -3.56
CA MET A 80 10.68 5.26 -3.49
C MET A 80 11.29 4.92 -2.13
N ASP A 81 11.75 5.92 -1.40
CA ASP A 81 12.34 5.79 -0.08
C ASP A 81 11.36 5.23 0.96
N SER A 82 10.07 5.56 0.89
CA SER A 82 9.04 4.95 1.76
C SER A 82 9.01 3.42 1.66
N LEU A 83 9.26 2.85 0.48
CA LEU A 83 9.30 1.39 0.30
C LEU A 83 10.67 0.79 0.68
N THR A 84 11.78 1.46 0.35
CA THR A 84 13.12 0.94 0.60
C THR A 84 13.55 1.06 2.05
N ASN A 85 13.16 2.12 2.75
CA ASN A 85 13.53 2.36 4.15
C ASN A 85 12.94 1.29 5.08
N LEU A 86 11.73 0.83 4.77
CA LEU A 86 11.04 -0.24 5.50
C LEU A 86 11.26 -1.62 4.88
N ASN A 87 12.07 -1.68 3.81
CA ASN A 87 12.42 -2.89 3.07
C ASN A 87 11.18 -3.73 2.74
N VAL A 88 10.14 -3.09 2.18
CA VAL A 88 8.82 -3.71 1.92
C VAL A 88 8.93 -4.93 0.99
N GLU A 89 9.94 -4.97 0.12
CA GLU A 89 10.22 -6.09 -0.78
C GLU A 89 10.39 -7.42 -0.03
N GLN A 90 10.87 -7.41 1.22
CA GLN A 90 11.03 -8.63 2.02
C GLN A 90 9.71 -9.34 2.35
N PHE A 91 8.59 -8.63 2.27
CA PHE A 91 7.24 -9.16 2.52
C PHE A 91 6.55 -9.64 1.25
N VAL A 92 7.22 -9.51 0.10
CA VAL A 92 6.70 -9.99 -1.18
C VAL A 92 6.77 -11.50 -1.20
N ALA A 93 5.59 -12.12 -1.21
CA ALA A 93 5.47 -13.54 -1.50
C ALA A 93 5.36 -13.72 -3.01
N GLU A 94 6.21 -14.58 -3.58
CA GLU A 94 5.90 -15.23 -4.84
C GLU A 94 4.63 -16.06 -4.58
N GLN A 95 3.49 -15.62 -5.12
CA GLN A 95 2.28 -16.40 -4.99
C GLN A 95 2.44 -17.76 -5.71
N PRO A 96 1.79 -18.82 -5.22
CA PRO A 96 1.70 -20.11 -5.92
C PRO A 96 0.99 -20.02 -7.28
#